data_AF-A0A9X3S9G8-F1
#
_entry.id   AF-A0A9X3S9G8-F1
#
_cell.length_a   1.000
_cell.length_b   1.000
_cell.length_c   1.000
_cell.angle_alpha   90.00
_cell.angle_beta   90.00
_cell.angle_gamma   90.00
#
_symmetry.space_group_name_H-M   'P 1'
#
loop_
_entity.id
_entity.type
_entity.pdbx_description
1 polymer ?
#
loop_
_entity_poly.entity_id
_entity_poly.type
_entity_poly.pdbx_seq_one_letter_code
_entity_poly.pdbx_strand_id
1 'polypeptide(L)'
;MAQVPLGATATGRGFNIHAEFAARVRDRLTAETSFAVDAPEGPFEAPANRDALVELSGALKVLAVSDQDRGRPGADGSGPRVGIGELLLPELQKGSSIMPGKVNPVITEVVMQVGVQVITTMR
;
A
#
# COMPACT_ATOMS: atom_id res chain seq x y z
N MET A 1 -16.21 2.86 3.25
CA MET A 1 -17.24 1.92 3.76
C MET A 1 -16.62 0.54 3.64
N ALA A 2 -16.47 -0.21 4.73
CA ALA A 2 -15.81 -1.52 4.69
C ALA A 2 -16.86 -2.62 4.56
N GLN A 3 -16.74 -3.49 3.55
CA GLN A 3 -17.65 -4.61 3.36
C GLN A 3 -16.95 -5.93 3.74
N VAL A 4 -17.64 -6.79 4.48
CA VAL A 4 -17.12 -8.10 4.86
C VAL A 4 -18.13 -9.18 4.46
N PRO A 5 -17.73 -10.20 3.66
CA PRO A 5 -18.63 -11.23 3.15
C PRO A 5 -19.02 -12.27 4.23
N LEU A 6 -19.74 -11.81 5.26
CA LEU A 6 -20.29 -12.65 6.34
C LEU A 6 -21.70 -13.12 6.00
N GLY A 7 -22.05 -14.33 6.41
CA GLY A 7 -23.38 -14.91 6.25
C GLY A 7 -23.64 -15.62 4.92
N ALA A 8 -22.76 -15.46 3.93
CA ALA A 8 -22.80 -16.19 2.65
C ALA A 8 -22.50 -17.69 2.79
N THR A 9 -21.76 -18.07 3.85
CA THR A 9 -21.21 -19.41 4.10
C THR A 9 -20.48 -19.99 2.88
N ALA A 10 -20.64 -21.27 2.57
CA ALA A 10 -19.81 -21.95 1.57
C ALA A 10 -20.15 -21.59 0.11
N THR A 11 -21.39 -21.17 -0.18
CA THR A 11 -21.89 -21.03 -1.57
C THR A 11 -22.71 -19.76 -1.82
N GLY A 12 -22.69 -18.78 -0.92
CA GLY A 12 -23.45 -17.53 -1.07
C GLY A 12 -24.89 -17.58 -0.56
N ARG A 13 -25.38 -18.76 -0.12
CA ARG A 13 -26.78 -18.96 0.30
C ARG A 13 -27.01 -18.93 1.81
N GLY A 14 -25.96 -18.86 2.62
CA GLY A 14 -26.10 -18.81 4.07
C GLY A 14 -26.65 -20.09 4.69
N PHE A 15 -26.32 -21.25 4.12
CA PHE A 15 -26.71 -22.53 4.70
C PHE A 15 -25.97 -22.77 6.05
N ASN A 16 -26.66 -23.38 7.01
CA ASN A 16 -26.15 -23.69 8.36
C ASN A 16 -25.74 -22.49 9.22
N ILE A 17 -26.38 -21.33 9.06
CA ILE A 17 -26.10 -20.15 9.89
C ILE A 17 -27.39 -19.53 10.45
N HIS A 18 -27.29 -18.95 11.65
CA HIS A 18 -28.40 -18.18 12.22
C HIS A 18 -28.62 -16.90 11.41
N ALA A 19 -29.87 -16.55 11.11
CA ALA A 19 -30.24 -15.41 10.25
C ALA A 19 -29.60 -14.08 10.71
N GLU A 20 -29.47 -13.88 12.02
CA GLU A 20 -28.90 -12.65 12.60
C GLU A 20 -27.38 -12.67 12.75
N PHE A 21 -26.70 -13.78 12.47
CA PHE A 21 -25.26 -13.93 12.73
C PHE A 21 -24.45 -12.82 12.06
N ALA A 22 -24.65 -12.60 10.76
CA ALA A 22 -23.84 -11.66 9.99
C ALA A 22 -24.04 -10.22 10.44
N ALA A 23 -25.28 -9.84 10.77
CA ALA A 23 -25.60 -8.51 11.29
C ALA A 23 -24.93 -8.28 12.66
N ARG A 24 -25.13 -9.21 13.60
CA ARG A 24 -24.53 -9.12 14.95
C ARG A 24 -23.01 -9.05 14.93
N VAL A 25 -22.35 -9.79 14.04
CA VAL A 25 -20.88 -9.73 13.90
C VAL A 25 -20.44 -8.38 13.32
N ARG A 26 -21.14 -7.83 12.31
CA ARG A 26 -20.81 -6.51 11.76
C ARG A 26 -21.02 -5.38 12.77
N ASP A 27 -22.08 -5.43 13.56
CA ASP A 27 -22.32 -4.47 14.65
C ASP A 27 -21.17 -4.52 15.66
N ARG A 28 -20.70 -5.73 15.99
CA ARG A 28 -19.57 -5.90 16.89
C ARG A 28 -18.28 -5.36 16.29
N LEU A 29 -17.98 -5.66 15.02
CA LEU A 29 -16.79 -5.15 14.33
C LEU A 29 -16.81 -3.62 14.22
N THR A 30 -17.97 -3.04 13.94
CA THR A 30 -18.14 -1.58 13.87
C THR A 30 -17.85 -0.93 15.23
N ALA A 31 -18.37 -1.52 16.31
CA ALA A 31 -18.13 -1.04 17.67
C ALA A 31 -16.66 -1.20 18.12
N GLU A 32 -15.93 -2.21 17.64
CA GLU A 32 -14.54 -2.47 18.02
C GLU A 32 -13.50 -1.69 17.18
N THR A 33 -13.79 -1.45 15.89
CA THR A 33 -12.77 -0.99 14.92
C THR A 33 -12.88 0.48 14.53
N SER A 34 -13.92 1.18 14.97
CA SER A 34 -14.26 2.56 14.53
C SER A 34 -14.52 2.71 13.02
N PHE A 35 -14.55 1.61 12.27
CA PHE A 35 -14.95 1.61 10.86
C PHE A 35 -16.40 1.16 10.74
N ALA A 36 -17.19 1.84 9.90
CA ALA A 36 -18.49 1.33 9.49
C ALA A 36 -18.29 0.06 8.65
N VAL A 37 -18.80 -1.07 9.17
CA VAL A 37 -18.75 -2.37 8.50
C VAL A 37 -20.14 -2.76 8.02
N ASP A 38 -20.32 -2.73 6.71
CA ASP A 38 -21.62 -2.92 6.06
C ASP A 38 -21.75 -4.30 5.41
N ALA A 39 -22.99 -4.67 5.09
CA ALA A 39 -23.26 -5.86 4.31
C ALA A 39 -22.71 -5.69 2.88
N PRO A 40 -22.20 -6.77 2.24
CA PRO A 40 -21.83 -6.72 0.83
C PRO A 40 -23.06 -6.47 -0.04
N GLU A 41 -22.87 -5.83 -1.20
CA GLU A 41 -23.94 -5.57 -2.17
C GLU A 41 -24.55 -6.86 -2.73
N GLY A 42 -23.71 -7.87 -2.94
CA GLY A 42 -24.11 -9.20 -3.42
C GLY A 42 -23.64 -10.32 -2.49
N PRO A 43 -24.51 -11.26 -2.07
CA PRO A 43 -24.11 -12.38 -1.21
C PRO A 43 -23.27 -13.44 -1.94
N PHE A 44 -23.23 -13.40 -3.28
CA PHE A 44 -22.44 -14.32 -4.12
C PHE A 44 -21.16 -13.69 -4.64
N GLU A 45 -21.18 -12.41 -5.00
CA GLU A 45 -20.06 -11.71 -5.62
C GLU A 45 -18.94 -11.44 -4.60
N ALA A 46 -19.29 -10.94 -3.41
CA ALA A 46 -18.33 -10.65 -2.36
C ALA A 46 -17.47 -11.84 -1.88
N PRO A 47 -17.96 -13.09 -1.78
CA PRO A 47 -17.11 -14.25 -1.50
C PRO A 47 -16.43 -14.86 -2.74
N ALA A 48 -16.97 -14.63 -3.94
CA ALA A 48 -16.43 -15.22 -5.18
C ALA A 48 -15.23 -14.43 -5.72
N ASN A 49 -15.27 -13.11 -5.59
CA ASN A 49 -14.28 -12.20 -6.17
C ASN A 49 -13.55 -11.37 -5.11
N ARG A 50 -12.50 -10.68 -5.53
CA ARG A 50 -11.70 -9.77 -4.69
C ARG A 50 -11.50 -8.42 -5.36
N ASP A 51 -12.53 -7.95 -6.06
CA ASP A 51 -12.44 -6.80 -6.97
C ASP A 51 -12.07 -5.52 -6.23
N ALA A 52 -12.59 -5.31 -5.02
CA ALA A 52 -12.20 -4.20 -4.15
C ALA A 52 -10.71 -4.22 -3.77
N LEU A 53 -10.09 -5.40 -3.61
CA LEU A 53 -8.65 -5.51 -3.35
C LEU A 53 -7.82 -5.23 -4.60
N VAL A 54 -8.31 -5.64 -5.78
CA VAL A 54 -7.68 -5.32 -7.06
C VAL A 54 -7.75 -3.82 -7.35
N GLU A 55 -8.87 -3.17 -7.06
CA GLU A 55 -9.03 -1.71 -7.16
C GLU A 55 -8.06 -0.99 -6.21
N LEU A 56 -8.00 -1.41 -4.94
CA LEU A 56 -7.06 -0.86 -3.97
C LEU A 56 -5.60 -1.05 -4.43
N SER A 57 -5.26 -2.22 -4.95
CA SER A 57 -3.96 -2.52 -5.56
C SER A 57 -3.66 -1.53 -6.71
N GLY A 58 -4.63 -1.25 -7.58
CA GLY A 58 -4.52 -0.24 -8.63
C GLY A 58 -4.25 1.16 -8.09
N ALA A 59 -5.00 1.59 -7.08
CA ALA A 59 -4.81 2.90 -6.43
C ALA A 59 -3.41 3.03 -5.80
N LEU A 60 -2.93 1.97 -5.13
CA LEU A 60 -1.59 1.93 -4.54
C LEU A 60 -0.48 1.98 -5.61
N LYS A 61 -0.70 1.39 -6.79
CA LYS A 61 0.25 1.50 -7.91
C LYS A 61 0.33 2.93 -8.46
N VAL A 62 -0.80 3.64 -8.54
CA VAL A 62 -0.80 5.06 -8.93
C VAL A 62 0.03 5.89 -7.94
N LEU A 63 -0.14 5.64 -6.64
CA LEU A 63 0.67 6.28 -5.61
C LEU A 63 2.16 5.93 -5.77
N ALA A 64 2.49 4.65 -5.99
CA ALA A 64 3.88 4.21 -6.16
C ALA A 64 4.59 4.81 -7.39
N VAL A 65 3.85 5.06 -8.47
CA VAL A 65 4.34 5.79 -9.65
C VAL A 65 4.54 7.27 -9.32
N SER A 66 3.58 7.88 -8.60
CA SER A 66 3.67 9.28 -8.18
C SER A 66 4.85 9.52 -7.23
N ASP A 67 5.12 8.57 -6.33
CA ASP A 67 6.23 8.65 -5.39
C ASP A 67 7.61 8.52 -6.04
N GLN A 68 7.71 8.13 -7.32
CA GLN A 68 8.98 8.21 -8.05
C GLN A 68 9.50 9.65 -8.15
N ASP A 69 8.60 10.64 -8.19
CA ASP A 69 8.99 12.06 -8.16
C ASP A 69 9.64 12.44 -6.82
N ARG A 70 9.27 11.79 -5.71
CA ARG A 70 9.95 11.97 -4.41
C ARG A 70 11.38 11.42 -4.40
N GLY A 71 11.77 10.65 -5.42
CA GLY A 71 13.14 10.24 -5.67
C GLY A 71 14.03 11.30 -6.32
N ARG A 72 13.43 12.37 -6.89
CA ARG A 72 14.12 13.47 -7.59
C ARG A 72 15.30 14.08 -6.82
N PRO A 73 15.24 14.31 -5.49
CA PRO A 73 16.36 14.88 -4.76
C PRO A 73 17.68 14.09 -4.88
N GLY A 74 17.62 12.78 -5.15
CA GLY A 74 18.81 11.96 -5.38
C GLY A 74 19.57 12.36 -6.65
N ALA A 75 18.86 12.76 -7.71
CA ALA A 75 19.45 13.27 -8.94
C ALA A 75 19.97 14.71 -8.76
N ASP A 76 19.16 15.59 -8.16
CA ASP A 76 19.56 16.98 -7.91
C ASP A 76 20.76 17.09 -6.96
N GLY A 77 20.87 16.15 -6.02
CA GLY A 77 22.00 16.04 -5.09
C GLY A 77 23.19 15.23 -5.62
N SER A 78 23.18 14.83 -6.89
CA SER A 78 24.30 14.11 -7.50
C SER A 78 25.56 14.98 -7.55
N GLY A 79 26.72 14.39 -7.25
CA GLY A 79 27.96 15.15 -7.08
C GLY A 79 29.09 14.28 -6.50
N PRO A 80 30.20 14.86 -6.02
CA PRO A 80 30.39 16.30 -5.74
C PRO A 80 31.05 17.12 -6.86
N ARG A 81 31.49 16.50 -7.98
CA ARG A 81 32.21 17.23 -9.06
C ARG A 81 31.65 17.04 -10.46
N VAL A 82 30.95 15.92 -10.70
CA VAL A 82 30.48 15.49 -12.03
C VAL A 82 28.99 15.19 -12.04
N GLY A 83 28.23 15.87 -11.16
CA GLY A 83 26.77 15.75 -11.05
C GLY A 83 26.10 17.12 -11.10
N ILE A 84 24.81 17.17 -10.81
CA ILE A 84 23.99 18.38 -10.84
C ILE A 84 24.35 19.31 -9.66
N GLY A 85 24.43 18.77 -8.44
CA GLY A 85 24.87 19.49 -7.24
C GLY A 85 23.94 20.61 -6.77
N GLU A 86 22.67 20.61 -7.18
CA GLU A 86 21.68 21.62 -6.78
C GLU A 86 21.23 21.45 -5.31
N LEU A 87 21.27 20.22 -4.79
CA LEU A 87 20.91 19.91 -3.40
C LEU A 87 22.08 19.30 -2.63
N LEU A 88 22.17 19.63 -1.34
CA LEU A 88 23.06 18.95 -0.39
C LEU A 88 22.24 17.90 0.37
N LEU A 89 22.54 16.62 0.13
CA LEU A 89 21.85 15.52 0.79
C LEU A 89 22.45 15.25 2.18
N PRO A 90 21.62 14.92 3.19
CA PRO A 90 22.12 14.49 4.50
C PRO A 90 22.95 13.20 4.41
N GLU A 91 24.09 13.16 5.09
CA GLU A 91 24.93 11.96 5.18
C GLU A 91 24.35 10.99 6.22
N LEU A 92 23.40 10.15 5.79
CA LEU A 92 22.69 9.19 6.66
C LEU A 92 23.43 7.87 6.86
N GLN A 93 24.49 7.63 6.10
CA GLN A 93 25.38 6.49 6.23
C GLN A 93 26.80 6.93 5.91
N LYS A 94 27.79 6.34 6.59
CA LYS A 94 29.19 6.61 6.23
C LYS A 94 29.42 6.15 4.80
N GLY A 95 29.79 7.10 3.94
CA GLY A 95 30.27 6.80 2.60
C GLY A 95 31.53 5.94 2.63
N SER A 96 32.09 5.65 1.47
CA SER A 96 33.38 4.94 1.41
C SER A 96 34.45 5.73 2.15
N SER A 97 35.19 5.08 3.05
CA SER A 97 36.25 5.71 3.85
C SER A 97 37.40 6.29 3.02
N ILE A 98 37.47 5.95 1.73
CA ILE A 98 38.46 6.46 0.77
C ILE A 98 37.95 7.64 -0.08
N MET A 99 36.64 7.93 -0.08
CA MET A 99 36.02 8.96 -0.92
C MET A 99 35.41 10.08 -0.06
N PRO A 100 36.21 11.06 0.38
CA PRO A 100 35.73 12.17 1.21
C PRO A 100 34.68 13.00 0.47
N GLY A 101 33.57 13.30 1.16
CA GLY A 101 32.44 14.07 0.62
C GLY A 101 31.48 13.28 -0.28
N LYS A 102 31.68 11.97 -0.45
CA LYS A 102 30.71 11.12 -1.15
C LYS A 102 29.52 10.80 -0.24
N VAL A 103 28.35 11.31 -0.61
CA VAL A 103 27.06 10.98 0.03
C VAL A 103 26.18 10.24 -0.98
N ASN A 104 25.68 9.05 -0.62
CA ASN A 104 24.74 8.32 -1.47
C ASN A 104 23.30 8.66 -1.07
N PRO A 105 22.36 8.76 -2.02
CA PRO A 105 20.99 9.16 -1.77
C PRO A 105 20.11 7.98 -1.31
N VAL A 106 20.48 7.30 -0.22
CA VAL A 106 19.86 6.00 0.16
C VAL A 106 18.37 6.05 0.45
N ILE A 107 17.87 7.18 0.93
CA ILE A 107 16.44 7.32 1.19
C ILE A 107 15.66 7.40 -0.12
N THR A 108 16.18 8.10 -1.14
CA THR A 108 15.52 8.12 -2.45
C THR A 108 15.64 6.75 -3.13
N GLU A 109 16.78 6.06 -2.98
CA GLU A 109 16.96 4.70 -3.49
C GLU A 109 15.94 3.72 -2.90
N VAL A 110 15.77 3.69 -1.57
CA VAL A 110 14.82 2.76 -0.92
C VAL A 110 13.37 3.10 -1.26
N VAL A 111 13.02 4.40 -1.37
CA VAL A 111 11.67 4.82 -1.79
C VAL A 111 11.37 4.33 -3.21
N MET A 112 12.32 4.48 -4.14
CA MET A 112 12.15 3.98 -5.51
C MET A 112 12.03 2.45 -5.55
N GLN A 113 12.87 1.74 -4.80
CA GLN A 113 12.81 0.26 -4.70
C GLN A 113 11.48 -0.23 -4.16
N VAL A 114 10.96 0.38 -3.09
CA VAL A 114 9.64 0.06 -2.53
C VAL A 114 8.54 0.36 -3.54
N GLY A 115 8.61 1.48 -4.26
CA GLY A 115 7.67 1.81 -5.33
C GLY A 115 7.63 0.74 -6.44
N VAL A 116 8.79 0.31 -6.91
CA VAL A 116 8.90 -0.79 -7.91
C VAL A 116 8.34 -2.09 -7.34
N GLN A 117 8.61 -2.40 -6.07
CA GLN A 117 8.06 -3.59 -5.41
C GLN A 117 6.52 -3.56 -5.36
N VAL A 118 5.92 -2.42 -5.03
CA VAL A 118 4.45 -2.23 -5.04
C VAL A 118 3.88 -2.47 -6.43
N ILE A 119 4.50 -1.88 -7.47
CA ILE A 119 4.07 -2.01 -8.86
C ILE A 119 4.08 -3.47 -9.32
N THR A 120 5.12 -4.22 -8.95
CA THR A 120 5.36 -5.58 -9.44
C THR A 120 4.70 -6.67 -8.63
N THR A 121 4.50 -6.45 -7.33
CA THR A 121 4.06 -7.52 -6.39
C THR A 121 2.58 -7.46 -6.06
N MET A 122 1.97 -6.27 -6.03
CA MET A 122 0.54 -6.17 -5.73
C MET A 122 -0.29 -6.74 -6.89
N ARG A 123 -1.06 -7.79 -6.60
CA ARG A 123 -1.98 -8.45 -7.54
C ARG A 123 -3.40 -8.07 -7.19
#